data_AF-Q020E0-F1
#
_entry.id   AF-Q020E0-F1
#
_cell.length_a   1.000
_cell.length_b   1.000
_cell.length_c   1.000
_cell.angle_alpha   90.00
_cell.angle_beta   90.00
_cell.angle_gamma   90.00
#
_symmetry.space_group_name_H-M   'P 1'
#
loop_
_entity.id
_entity.type
_entity.pdbx_description
1 polymer ?
#
loop_
_entity_poly.entity_id
_entity_poly.type
_entity_poly.pdbx_seq_one_letter_code
_entity_poly.pdbx_strand_id
1 'polypeptide(L)'
;MNKSIRQRNAKLDLALDNAYLAGLTRRRGDLEIALSFQQASAAARAEVLGTDPRNMRTRYLLITDQARLGGLLRDLRRAVEARAAFERGYQLAREGDAAAMTATEGINALDALRREAAAPANFMGERLQPRP
;
A
#
# COMPACT_ATOMS: atom_id res chain seq x y z
N MET A 1 -18.57 -14.69 20.39
CA MET A 1 -17.67 -13.90 19.53
C MET A 1 -16.99 -12.81 20.37
N ASN A 2 -15.66 -12.86 20.56
CA ASN A 2 -14.89 -11.93 21.40
C ASN A 2 -14.90 -10.49 20.81
N LYS A 3 -15.12 -9.48 21.66
CA LYS A 3 -15.15 -8.04 21.28
C LYS A 3 -13.89 -7.61 20.53
N SER A 4 -12.72 -8.11 20.92
CA SER A 4 -11.42 -7.82 20.27
C SER A 4 -11.38 -8.28 18.80
N ILE A 5 -11.91 -9.48 18.51
CA ILE A 5 -11.92 -10.04 17.16
C ILE A 5 -12.83 -9.21 16.23
N ARG A 6 -14.00 -8.79 16.72
CA ARG A 6 -14.91 -7.93 15.96
C ARG A 6 -14.28 -6.58 15.63
N GLN A 7 -13.60 -5.96 16.60
CA GLN A 7 -12.90 -4.69 16.40
C GLN A 7 -11.78 -4.83 15.37
N ARG A 8 -10.99 -5.90 15.43
CA ARG A 8 -9.93 -6.18 14.44
C ARG A 8 -10.50 -6.34 13.03
N ASN A 9 -11.57 -7.12 12.87
CA ASN A 9 -12.17 -7.34 11.55
C ASN A 9 -12.74 -6.04 10.97
N ALA A 10 -13.48 -5.26 11.76
CA ALA A 10 -13.99 -3.96 11.34
C ALA A 10 -12.87 -2.99 10.90
N LYS A 11 -11.71 -3.00 11.58
CA LYS A 11 -10.53 -2.24 11.15
C LYS A 11 -10.00 -2.71 9.80
N LEU A 12 -9.93 -4.02 9.57
CA LEU A 12 -9.45 -4.58 8.30
C LEU A 12 -10.40 -4.31 7.13
N ASP A 13 -11.71 -4.30 7.39
CA ASP A 13 -12.73 -3.95 6.40
C ASP A 13 -12.62 -2.46 6.02
N LEU A 14 -12.55 -1.57 7.02
CA LEU A 14 -12.34 -0.14 6.77
C LEU A 14 -11.01 0.15 6.06
N ALA A 15 -9.95 -0.60 6.39
CA ALA A 15 -8.67 -0.48 5.70
C ALA A 15 -8.79 -0.88 4.22
N LEU A 16 -9.61 -1.89 3.90
CA LEU A 16 -9.85 -2.28 2.52
C LEU A 16 -10.62 -1.21 1.75
N ASP A 17 -11.68 -0.66 2.34
CA ASP A 17 -12.47 0.42 1.74
C ASP A 17 -11.61 1.64 1.46
N ASN A 18 -10.78 2.06 2.42
CA ASN A 18 -9.83 3.16 2.24
C ASN A 18 -8.83 2.88 1.11
N ALA A 19 -8.32 1.65 0.99
CA ALA A 19 -7.41 1.30 -0.11
C ALA A 19 -8.10 1.37 -1.49
N TYR A 20 -9.39 1.04 -1.57
CA TYR A 20 -10.17 1.18 -2.80
C TYR A 20 -10.47 2.64 -3.13
N LEU A 21 -10.87 3.44 -2.13
CA LEU A 21 -11.09 4.87 -2.29
C LEU A 21 -9.82 5.58 -2.75
N ALA A 22 -8.67 5.27 -2.15
CA ALA A 22 -7.38 5.79 -2.57
C ALA A 22 -7.06 5.48 -4.04
N GLY A 23 -7.32 4.24 -4.48
CA GLY A 23 -7.13 3.86 -5.87
C GLY A 23 -8.06 4.61 -6.83
N LEU A 24 -9.32 4.84 -6.43
CA LEU A 24 -10.30 5.58 -7.22
C LEU A 24 -9.93 7.06 -7.34
N THR A 25 -9.59 7.71 -6.23
CA THR A 25 -9.24 9.14 -6.19
C THR A 25 -7.90 9.40 -6.88
N ARG A 26 -6.91 8.49 -6.76
CA ARG A 26 -5.66 8.57 -7.54
C ARG A 26 -5.93 8.61 -9.04
N ARG A 27 -6.82 7.76 -9.55
CA ARG A 27 -7.18 7.71 -10.98
C ARG A 27 -7.88 8.98 -11.46
N ARG A 28 -8.58 9.69 -10.55
CA ARG A 28 -9.21 10.99 -10.83
C ARG A 28 -8.24 12.18 -10.76
N GLY A 29 -7.01 11.96 -10.25
CA GLY A 29 -6.02 13.01 -10.06
C GLY A 29 -6.07 13.68 -8.69
N ASP A 30 -6.96 13.25 -7.79
CA ASP A 30 -7.11 13.80 -6.45
C ASP A 30 -6.04 13.21 -5.50
N LEU A 31 -4.77 13.51 -5.79
CA LEU A 31 -3.63 12.80 -5.20
C LEU A 31 -3.49 12.97 -3.68
N GLU A 32 -3.76 14.15 -3.13
CA GLU A 32 -3.72 14.38 -1.68
C GLU A 32 -4.85 13.63 -0.94
N ILE A 33 -6.04 13.56 -1.56
CA ILE A 33 -7.15 12.75 -1.02
C ILE A 33 -6.80 11.26 -1.11
N ALA A 34 -6.19 10.82 -2.21
CA ALA A 34 -5.72 9.46 -2.35
C ALA A 34 -4.66 9.10 -1.29
N LEU A 35 -3.75 10.04 -1.00
CA LEU A 35 -2.73 9.86 0.01
C LEU A 35 -3.35 9.65 1.40
N SER A 36 -4.33 10.48 1.79
CA SER A 36 -4.95 10.37 3.11
C SER A 36 -5.66 9.03 3.31
N PHE A 37 -6.43 8.57 2.31
CA PHE A 37 -7.06 7.25 2.35
C PHE A 37 -6.03 6.12 2.39
N GLN A 38 -4.97 6.21 1.60
CA GLN A 38 -3.94 5.18 1.57
C GLN A 38 -3.16 5.10 2.89
N GLN A 39 -2.90 6.24 3.53
CA GLN A 39 -2.28 6.31 4.86
C GLN A 39 -3.17 5.69 5.93
N ALA A 40 -4.49 5.97 5.89
CA ALA A 40 -5.44 5.38 6.83
C ALA A 40 -5.50 3.84 6.69
N SER A 41 -5.47 3.32 5.46
CA SER A 41 -5.40 1.88 5.21
C SER A 41 -4.13 1.26 5.80
N ALA A 42 -2.97 1.83 5.47
CA ALA A 42 -1.68 1.35 5.95
C ALA A 42 -1.58 1.37 7.48
N ALA A 43 -2.06 2.45 8.13
CA ALA A 43 -2.05 2.59 9.58
C ALA A 43 -2.89 1.52 10.28
N ALA A 44 -4.12 1.28 9.79
CA ALA A 44 -5.00 0.26 10.35
C ALA A 44 -4.39 -1.16 10.23
N ARG A 45 -3.79 -1.50 9.09
CA ARG A 45 -3.12 -2.80 8.91
C ARG A 45 -1.84 -2.92 9.73
N ALA A 46 -1.07 -1.85 9.89
CA ALA A 46 0.11 -1.84 10.74
C ALA A 46 -0.24 -2.10 12.19
N GLU A 47 -1.33 -1.51 12.70
CA GLU A 47 -1.82 -1.76 14.05
C GLU A 47 -2.22 -3.23 14.23
N VAL A 48 -3.01 -3.78 13.29
CA VAL A 48 -3.43 -5.18 13.35
C VAL A 48 -2.22 -6.12 13.29
N LEU A 49 -1.26 -5.85 12.42
CA LEU A 49 -0.03 -6.64 12.33
C LEU A 49 0.83 -6.53 13.60
N GLY A 50 0.84 -5.37 14.27
CA GLY A 50 1.51 -5.20 15.56
C GLY A 50 0.91 -6.08 16.66
N THR A 51 -0.41 -6.29 16.65
CA THR A 51 -1.09 -7.19 17.61
C THR A 51 -0.97 -8.67 17.25
N ASP A 52 -0.78 -8.99 15.97
CA ASP A 52 -0.66 -10.35 15.45
C ASP A 52 0.41 -10.40 14.34
N PRO A 53 1.71 -10.44 14.69
CA PRO A 53 2.80 -10.40 13.71
C PRO A 53 2.82 -11.59 12.76
N ARG A 54 2.11 -12.68 13.11
CA ARG A 54 1.96 -13.90 12.32
C ARG A 54 0.82 -13.81 11.30
N ASN A 55 0.05 -12.72 11.28
CA ASN A 55 -1.01 -12.49 10.31
C ASN A 55 -0.45 -12.15 8.93
N MET A 56 -0.08 -13.19 8.18
CA MET A 56 0.56 -13.06 6.88
C MET A 56 -0.31 -12.33 5.86
N ARG A 57 -1.64 -12.56 5.88
CA ARG A 57 -2.58 -11.82 5.03
C ARG A 57 -2.48 -10.31 5.25
N THR A 58 -2.45 -9.86 6.51
CA THR A 58 -2.33 -8.44 6.84
C THR A 58 -0.97 -7.90 6.44
N ARG A 59 0.10 -8.70 6.59
CA ARG A 59 1.46 -8.33 6.13
C ARG A 59 1.51 -8.11 4.62
N TYR A 60 0.97 -9.00 3.80
CA TYR A 60 0.96 -8.86 2.34
C TYR A 60 0.20 -7.61 1.88
N LEU A 61 -0.94 -7.35 2.52
CA LEU A 61 -1.74 -6.17 2.22
C LEU A 61 -1.00 -4.90 2.64
N LEU A 62 -0.32 -4.89 3.79
CA LEU A 62 0.48 -3.75 4.21
C LEU A 62 1.69 -3.51 3.30
N ILE A 63 2.35 -4.56 2.77
CA ILE A 63 3.39 -4.43 1.74
C ILE A 63 2.82 -3.75 0.50
N THR A 64 1.64 -4.17 0.06
CA THR A 64 0.93 -3.56 -1.08
C THR A 64 0.56 -2.11 -0.80
N ASP A 65 0.15 -1.78 0.43
CA ASP A 65 -0.16 -0.41 0.84
C ASP A 65 1.09 0.48 0.80
N GLN A 66 2.25 -0.03 1.23
CA GLN A 66 3.52 0.68 1.11
C GLN A 66 3.93 0.92 -0.34
N ALA A 67 3.69 -0.04 -1.24
CA ALA A 67 3.91 0.15 -2.67
C ALA A 67 3.03 1.28 -3.24
N ARG A 68 1.75 1.31 -2.86
CA ARG A 68 0.80 2.35 -3.29
C ARG A 68 1.14 3.72 -2.71
N LEU A 69 1.55 3.80 -1.45
CA LEU A 69 2.04 5.03 -0.83
C LEU A 69 3.25 5.57 -1.59
N GLY A 70 4.23 4.72 -1.87
CA GLY A 70 5.41 5.13 -2.64
C GLY A 70 5.05 5.65 -4.04
N GLY A 71 4.12 4.98 -4.73
CA GLY A 71 3.57 5.44 -6.01
C GLY A 71 2.88 6.80 -5.91
N LEU A 72 1.99 6.98 -4.92
CA LEU A 72 1.26 8.24 -4.69
C LEU A 72 2.18 9.41 -4.34
N LEU A 73 3.11 9.20 -3.41
CA LEU A 73 4.07 10.21 -2.99
C LEU A 73 4.98 10.63 -4.15
N ARG A 74 5.34 9.68 -5.01
CA ARG A 74 6.08 9.96 -6.24
C ARG A 74 5.27 10.79 -7.24
N ASP A 75 4.00 10.48 -7.44
CA ASP A 75 3.09 11.28 -8.28
C ASP A 75 2.94 12.72 -7.72
N LEU A 76 2.97 12.86 -6.38
CA LEU A 76 3.01 14.14 -5.66
C LEU A 76 4.39 14.84 -5.63
N ARG A 77 5.40 14.31 -6.33
CA ARG A 77 6.79 14.82 -6.33
C ARG A 77 7.50 14.78 -4.96
N ARG A 78 7.00 14.00 -4.00
CA ARG A 78 7.55 13.82 -2.65
C ARG A 78 8.54 12.64 -2.60
N ALA A 79 9.66 12.78 -3.31
CA ALA A 79 10.58 11.67 -3.58
C ALA A 79 11.19 11.01 -2.33
N VAL A 80 11.53 11.81 -1.31
CA VAL A 80 12.11 11.30 -0.05
C VAL A 80 11.10 10.40 0.68
N GLU A 81 9.86 10.85 0.77
CA GLU A 81 8.79 10.10 1.42
C GLU A 81 8.38 8.87 0.61
N ALA A 82 8.37 8.99 -0.72
CA ALA A 82 8.14 7.85 -1.60
C ALA A 82 9.18 6.73 -1.37
N ARG A 83 10.46 7.12 -1.28
CA ARG A 83 11.55 6.19 -0.97
C ARG A 83 11.35 5.52 0.39
N ALA A 84 11.00 6.29 1.42
CA ALA A 84 10.75 5.75 2.76
C ALA A 84 9.60 4.74 2.77
N ALA A 85 8.51 4.99 2.03
CA ALA A 85 7.41 4.04 1.88
C ALA A 85 7.88 2.73 1.23
N PHE A 86 8.62 2.80 0.12
CA PHE A 86 9.16 1.61 -0.54
C PHE A 86 10.11 0.81 0.36
N GLU A 87 11.02 1.49 1.07
CA GLU A 87 11.93 0.87 2.03
C GLU A 87 11.15 0.16 3.14
N ARG A 88 10.05 0.76 3.64
CA ARG A 88 9.21 0.11 4.63
C ARG A 88 8.52 -1.15 4.08
N GLY A 89 8.06 -1.11 2.82
CA GLY A 89 7.51 -2.28 2.13
C GLY A 89 8.53 -3.43 2.04
N TYR A 90 9.76 -3.14 1.65
CA TYR A 90 10.82 -4.15 1.58
C TYR A 90 11.19 -4.69 2.96
N GLN A 91 11.20 -3.83 3.97
CA GLN A 91 11.46 -4.23 5.34
C GLN A 91 10.38 -5.20 5.87
N LEU A 92 9.10 -4.92 5.61
CA LEU A 92 8.00 -5.82 5.97
C LEU A 92 8.09 -7.18 5.28
N ALA A 93 8.56 -7.22 4.03
CA ALA A 93 8.79 -8.46 3.30
C ALA A 93 9.95 -9.27 3.91
N ARG A 94 11.05 -8.62 4.32
CA ARG A 94 12.18 -9.28 4.99
C ARG A 94 11.83 -9.81 6.38
N GLU A 95 10.98 -9.10 7.11
CA GLU A 95 10.47 -9.50 8.42
C GLU A 95 9.40 -10.62 8.31
N GLY A 96 8.94 -10.95 7.11
CA GLY A 96 7.99 -12.02 6.87
C GLY A 96 8.62 -13.40 6.98
N ASP A 97 7.80 -14.41 7.26
CA ASP A 97 8.24 -15.80 7.16
C ASP A 97 8.62 -16.14 5.72
N ALA A 98 9.81 -16.71 5.51
CA ALA A 98 10.35 -16.94 4.18
C ALA A 98 9.48 -17.90 3.35
N ALA A 99 8.92 -18.94 3.96
CA ALA A 99 8.03 -19.88 3.27
C ALA A 99 6.71 -19.18 2.91
N ALA A 100 6.15 -18.39 3.83
CA ALA A 100 4.94 -17.62 3.58
C ALA A 100 5.13 -16.59 2.44
N MET A 101 6.28 -15.91 2.38
CA MET A 101 6.60 -14.94 1.32
C MET A 101 6.76 -15.59 -0.08
N THR A 102 6.93 -16.91 -0.15
CA THR A 102 6.95 -17.66 -1.42
C THR A 102 5.55 -18.10 -1.87
N ALA A 103 4.52 -17.92 -1.04
CA ALA A 103 3.14 -18.10 -1.46
C ALA A 103 2.75 -17.05 -2.51
N THR A 104 1.77 -17.37 -3.35
CA THR A 104 1.28 -16.51 -4.43
C THR A 104 0.99 -15.09 -3.98
N GLU A 105 0.35 -14.89 -2.83
CA GLU A 105 0.03 -13.56 -2.31
C GLU A 105 1.27 -12.78 -1.86
N GLY A 106 2.26 -13.47 -1.29
CA GLY A 106 3.55 -12.89 -0.91
C GLY A 106 4.34 -12.44 -2.14
N ILE A 107 4.39 -13.28 -3.17
CA ILE A 107 5.01 -12.97 -4.47
C ILE A 107 4.31 -11.77 -5.11
N ASN A 108 2.98 -11.79 -5.19
CA ASN A 108 2.19 -10.71 -5.79
C ASN A 108 2.41 -9.37 -5.08
N ALA A 109 2.46 -9.37 -3.74
CA ALA A 109 2.72 -8.16 -2.95
C ALA A 109 4.12 -7.61 -3.22
N LEU A 110 5.13 -8.49 -3.29
CA LEU A 110 6.51 -8.10 -3.56
C LEU A 110 6.70 -7.61 -5.00
N ASP A 111 6.04 -8.23 -5.97
CA ASP A 111 6.09 -7.82 -7.38
C ASP A 111 5.37 -6.48 -7.60
N ALA A 112 4.26 -6.24 -6.90
CA ALA A 112 3.61 -4.92 -6.89
C ALA A 112 4.56 -3.85 -6.32
N LEU A 113 5.25 -4.15 -5.22
CA LEU A 113 6.23 -3.26 -4.61
C LEU A 113 7.40 -2.94 -5.56
N ARG A 114 8.00 -3.98 -6.16
CA ARG A 114 9.08 -3.82 -7.13
C ARG A 114 8.66 -2.99 -8.33
N ARG A 115 7.46 -3.26 -8.86
CA ARG A 115 6.91 -2.55 -10.01
C ARG A 115 6.71 -1.06 -9.73
N GLU A 116 6.08 -0.71 -8.61
CA GLU A 116 5.87 0.70 -8.26
C GLU A 116 7.20 1.41 -7.93
N ALA A 117 8.15 0.73 -7.29
CA ALA A 117 9.46 1.28 -6.97
C ALA A 117 10.33 1.53 -8.21
N ALA A 118 10.21 0.68 -9.24
CA ALA A 118 10.95 0.81 -10.50
C ALA A 118 10.26 1.71 -11.53
N ALA A 119 8.99 2.07 -11.32
CA ALA A 119 8.25 2.86 -12.28
C ALA A 119 8.82 4.30 -12.38
N PRO A 120 8.83 4.89 -13.58
CA PRO A 120 9.17 6.31 -13.76
C PRO A 120 8.03 7.18 -13.22
N ALA A 121 8.39 8.33 -12.64
CA ALA A 121 7.39 9.25 -12.08
C ALA A 121 6.32 9.59 -13.13
N ASN A 122 5.06 9.37 -12.77
CA ASN A 122 3.96 9.58 -13.69
C ASN A 122 3.46 11.01 -13.54
N PHE A 123 4.02 11.93 -14.32
CA PHE A 123 3.46 13.27 -14.41
C PHE A 123 2.18 13.17 -15.24
N MET A 124 1.02 13.16 -14.57
CA MET A 124 -0.32 13.20 -15.17
C MET A 124 -0.59 14.49 -15.99
N GLY A 125 0.45 15.20 -16.43
CA GLY A 125 0.42 16.33 -17.36
C GLY A 125 0.99 16.02 -18.76
N GLU A 126 1.67 14.89 -18.98
CA GLU A 126 2.32 14.59 -20.28
C GLU A 126 1.54 13.62 -21.18
N ARG A 127 0.51 12.92 -20.66
CA ARG A 127 -0.25 11.92 -21.44
C ARG A 127 -1.48 12.46 -22.19
N LEU A 128 -1.68 13.79 -22.22
CA LEU A 128 -2.84 14.42 -22.86
C LEU A 128 -2.47 15.37 -24.02
N GLN A 129 -1.28 15.26 -24.60
CA GLN A 129 -1.08 15.86 -25.92
C GLN A 129 -1.51 14.84 -26.99
N PRO A 130 -2.59 15.08 -27.76
CA PRO A 130 -2.80 14.33 -28.99
C PRO A 130 -1.58 14.55 -29.89
N ARG A 131 -1.00 13.46 -30.40
CA ARG A 131 0.06 13.58 -31.42
C ARG A 131 -0.52 14.30 -32.64
N PRO A 132 0.25 15.22 -33.26
CA PRO A 132 -0.16 15.85 -34.52
C PRO A 132 -0.37 14.83 -35.64
#